data_AF-A0A176UBI0-F1
#
_entry.id   AF-A0A176UBI0-F1
#
_cell.length_a   1.000
_cell.length_b   1.000
_cell.length_c   1.000
_cell.angle_alpha   90.00
_cell.angle_beta   90.00
_cell.angle_gamma   90.00
#
_symmetry.space_group_name_H-M   'P 1'
#
loop_
_entity.id
_entity.type
_entity.pdbx_description
1 polymer ?
#
loop_
_entity_poly.entity_id
_entity_poly.type
_entity_poly.pdbx_seq_one_letter_code
_entity_poly.pdbx_strand_id
1 'polypeptide(L)' 'MANIEDCPGFETFGSDVKAARQAKRISRKAMAEKVNIDWRYLANIENEGAIPSLPVIRKPW' A
#
# COMPACT_ATOMS: atom_id res chain seq x y z
N MET A 1 -10.38 -9.87 -0.13
CA MET A 1 -9.57 -8.79 0.49
C MET A 1 -10.50 -8.00 1.37
N ALA A 2 -10.06 -7.53 2.53
CA ALA A 2 -10.89 -6.66 3.35
C ALA A 2 -11.03 -5.30 2.63
N ASN A 3 -12.24 -4.73 2.68
CA ASN A 3 -12.49 -3.39 2.19
C ASN A 3 -12.34 -2.39 3.33
N ILE A 4 -12.15 -1.13 2.96
CA ILE A 4 -11.97 -0.03 3.93
C ILE A 4 -13.18 0.15 4.85
N GLU A 5 -14.38 -0.18 4.36
CA GLU A 5 -15.64 -0.15 5.12
C GLU A 5 -15.64 -1.10 6.32
N ASP A 6 -14.85 -2.18 6.26
CA ASP A 6 -14.71 -3.18 7.32
C ASP A 6 -13.59 -2.81 8.32
N CYS A 7 -12.83 -1.75 8.06
CA CYS A 7 -11.59 -1.39 8.76
C CYS A 7 -11.56 0.11 9.11
N PRO A 8 -12.36 0.56 10.09
CA PRO A 8 -12.35 1.95 10.53
C PRO A 8 -10.96 2.37 11.00
N GLY A 9 -10.52 3.57 10.61
CA GLY A 9 -9.17 4.08 10.86
C GLY A 9 -8.15 3.80 9.75
N PHE A 10 -8.54 3.08 8.69
CA PHE A 10 -7.68 2.87 7.50
C PHE A 10 -8.01 3.81 6.34
N GLU A 11 -8.95 4.76 6.50
CA GLU A 11 -9.46 5.64 5.44
C GLU A 11 -8.34 6.42 4.74
N THR A 12 -7.30 6.83 5.48
CA THR A 12 -6.15 7.56 4.95
C THR A 12 -4.96 6.67 4.59
N PHE A 13 -4.99 5.40 4.97
CA PHE A 13 -3.83 4.51 4.90
C PHE A 13 -3.24 4.41 3.48
N GLY A 14 -4.09 4.25 2.47
CA GLY A 14 -3.64 4.19 1.07
C GLY A 14 -2.93 5.47 0.62
N SER A 15 -3.46 6.63 1.04
CA SER A 15 -2.86 7.94 0.77
C SER A 15 -1.52 8.12 1.49
N ASP A 16 -1.42 7.66 2.73
CA ASP A 16 -0.19 7.71 3.53
C ASP A 16 0.91 6.82 2.92
N VAL A 17 0.55 5.62 2.45
CA VAL A 17 1.48 4.73 1.71
C VAL A 17 1.98 5.40 0.43
N LYS A 18 1.08 6.04 -0.34
CA LYS A 18 1.43 6.76 -1.57
C LYS A 18 2.36 7.93 -1.29
N ALA A 19 2.09 8.71 -0.24
CA ALA A 19 2.92 9.83 0.18
C ALA A 19 4.31 9.37 0.63
N ALA A 20 4.40 8.32 1.46
CA ALA A 20 5.67 7.74 1.91
C ALA A 20 6.53 7.24 0.73
N ARG A 21 5.90 6.58 -0.25
CA ARG A 21 6.59 6.13 -1.47
C ARG A 21 7.13 7.31 -2.29
N GLN A 22 6.32 8.36 -2.46
CA GLN A 22 6.73 9.56 -3.19
C GLN A 22 7.86 10.32 -2.47
N ALA A 23 7.82 10.39 -1.13
CA ALA A 23 8.89 10.98 -0.32
C ALA A 23 10.22 10.23 -0.49
N LYS A 24 10.18 8.91 -0.64
CA LYS A 24 11.34 8.06 -0.98
C LYS A 24 11.79 8.16 -2.44
N ARG A 25 11.05 8.88 -3.30
CA ARG A 25 11.33 9.05 -4.74
C ARG A 25 11.45 7.74 -5.51
N ILE A 26 10.69 6.72 -5.13
CA ILE A 26 10.68 5.42 -5.81
C ILE A 26 9.39 5.21 -6.61
N SER A 27 9.52 4.53 -7.74
CA SER A 27 8.36 4.15 -8.56
C SER A 27 7.52 3.10 -7.83
N ARG A 28 6.24 3.00 -8.19
CA ARG A 28 5.35 1.96 -7.64
C ARG A 28 5.87 0.55 -7.91
N LYS A 29 6.40 0.33 -9.12
CA LYS A 29 6.98 -0.97 -9.50
C LYS A 29 8.20 -1.32 -8.64
N ALA A 30 9.13 -0.38 -8.46
CA ALA A 30 10.31 -0.60 -7.63
C ALA A 30 9.96 -0.86 -6.15
N MET A 31 8.95 -0.16 -5.63
CA MET A 31 8.45 -0.40 -4.27
C MET A 31 7.82 -1.79 -4.14
N ALA A 32 6.97 -2.18 -5.09
CA ALA A 32 6.30 -3.48 -5.11
C ALA A 32 7.30 -4.65 -5.20
N GLU A 33 8.36 -4.50 -5.99
CA GLU A 33 9.47 -5.48 -6.07
C GLU A 33 10.17 -5.64 -4.70
N LYS A 34 10.46 -4.54 -3.98
CA LYS A 34 11.10 -4.59 -2.66
C LYS A 34 10.28 -5.35 -1.61
N VAL A 35 8.96 -5.16 -1.62
CA VAL A 35 8.06 -5.83 -0.65
C VAL A 35 7.48 -7.14 -1.19
N ASN A 36 7.92 -7.58 -2.36
CA ASN A 36 7.53 -8.81 -3.04
C ASN A 36 6.01 -8.94 -3.24
N ILE A 37 5.39 -7.93 -3.85
CA ILE A 37 3.97 -7.93 -4.26
C ILE A 37 3.81 -7.46 -5.71
N ASP A 38 2.64 -7.71 -6.30
CA ASP A 38 2.30 -7.16 -7.62
C ASP A 38 2.11 -5.63 -7.54
N TRP A 39 2.65 -4.91 -8.52
CA TRP A 39 2.56 -3.44 -8.55
C TRP A 39 1.12 -2.92 -8.73
N ARG A 40 0.23 -3.72 -9.34
CA ARG A 40 -1.21 -3.43 -9.40
C ARG A 40 -1.84 -3.58 -8.04
N TYR A 41 -1.43 -4.57 -7.26
CA TYR A 41 -1.91 -4.69 -5.88
C TYR A 41 -1.50 -3.49 -5.04
N LEU A 42 -0.26 -3.00 -5.18
CA LEU A 42 0.16 -1.75 -4.56
C LEU A 42 -0.65 -0.53 -5.06
N ALA A 43 -1.09 -0.52 -6.33
CA ALA A 43 -1.94 0.53 -6.86
C ALA A 43 -3.33 0.53 -6.21
N ASN A 44 -3.89 -0.65 -5.95
CA ASN A 44 -5.19 -0.79 -5.29
C ASN A 44 -5.11 -0.35 -3.82
N ILE A 45 -3.99 -0.65 -3.14
CA ILE A 45 -3.75 -0.13 -1.78
C ILE A 45 -3.71 1.39 -1.79
N GLU A 46 -2.96 1.98 -2.72
CA GLU A 46 -2.75 3.44 -2.78
C GLU A 46 -3.98 4.25 -3.22
N ASN A 47 -4.87 3.67 -4.03
CA ASN A 47 -5.92 4.46 -4.71
C ASN A 47 -7.34 3.89 -4.57
N GLU A 48 -7.51 2.61 -4.23
CA GLU A 48 -8.82 1.93 -4.23
C GLU A 48 -9.23 1.45 -2.83
N GLY A 49 -8.46 1.79 -1.79
CA GLY A 49 -8.78 1.43 -0.41
C GLY A 49 -8.60 -0.06 -0.09
N ALA A 50 -7.83 -0.80 -0.90
CA ALA A 50 -7.52 -2.20 -0.61
C ALA A 50 -6.67 -2.31 0.66
N ILE A 51 -7.11 -3.09 1.64
CA ILE A 51 -6.38 -3.28 2.89
C ILE A 51 -5.32 -4.38 2.71
N PRO A 52 -4.02 -4.07 2.92
CA PRO A 52 -2.99 -5.10 2.83
C PRO A 52 -3.01 -6.06 4.02
N SER A 53 -2.50 -7.27 3.79
CA SER A 53 -2.23 -8.20 4.88
C SER A 53 -1.07 -7.71 5.75
N LEU A 54 -1.06 -8.08 7.03
CA LEU A 54 0.01 -7.73 7.98
C LEU A 54 1.43 -8.04 7.49
N PRO A 55 1.70 -9.17 6.80
CA PRO A 55 3.02 -9.44 6.25
C PRO A 55 3.53 -8.37 5.28
N VAL A 56 2.65 -7.72 4.51
CA VAL A 56 3.02 -6.66 3.56
C VAL A 56 3.37 -5.38 4.30
N ILE A 57 2.58 -5.02 5.32
CA ILE A 57 2.80 -3.81 6.14
C ILE A 57 4.14 -3.89 6.87
N ARG A 58 4.50 -5.07 7.40
CA ARG A 58 5.73 -5.26 8.19
C ARG A 58 7.02 -5.39 7.36
N LYS A 59 6.95 -5.34 6.02
CA LYS A 59 8.16 -5.35 5.19
C LYS A 59 8.90 -4.01 5.29
N PRO A 60 10.23 -4.00 5.12
CA PRO A 60 10.97 -2.74 5.01
C PRO A 60 10.60 -2.01 3.70
N TRP A 61 10.22 -0.73 3.82
CA TRP A 61 9.92 0.18 2.71
C TRP A 61 11.08 1.12 2.41
#